data_AF-A0AA36H436-F1
#
_entry.id   AF-A0AA36H436-F1
#
_cell.length_a   1.000
_cell.length_b   1.000
_cell.length_c   1.000
_cell.angle_alpha   90.00
_cell.angle_beta   90.00
_cell.angle_gamma   90.00
#
_symmetry.space_group_name_H-M   'P 1'
#
loop_
_entity.id
_entity.type
_entity.pdbx_description
1 polymer ?
#
loop_
_entity_poly.entity_id
_entity_poly.type
_entity_poly.pdbx_seq_one_letter_code
_entity_poly.pdbx_strand_id
1 'polypeptide(L)'
;MNVLHFTLFFATVGVMSAATTKKPVPACAKCLPRTAVLMAASGPGTVKPTNKVVANTAAGCKRINVICTAPAGATKASMEFNRRYGGPYEGKVVTATLTCDAQQKWRYSKDGAIIIVNSVNCMYV
;
A
#
# COMPACT_ATOMS: atom_id res chain seq x y z
N MET A 1 -74.17 8.68 8.70
CA MET A 1 -73.46 8.20 9.89
C MET A 1 -72.01 7.97 9.48
N ASN A 2 -71.14 8.97 9.71
CA ASN A 2 -70.06 8.97 10.73
C ASN A 2 -68.94 7.96 10.38
N VAL A 3 -67.65 8.31 10.22
CA VAL A 3 -66.80 9.22 11.02
C VAL A 3 -65.61 9.72 10.18
N LEU A 4 -65.36 11.04 10.23
CA LEU A 4 -64.13 11.71 9.78
C LEU A 4 -62.96 11.34 10.70
N HIS A 5 -61.89 10.73 10.20
CA HIS A 5 -60.65 10.53 10.95
C HIS A 5 -59.66 11.67 10.66
N PHE A 6 -59.54 12.60 11.60
CA PHE A 6 -58.51 13.64 11.62
C PHE A 6 -57.19 13.01 12.11
N THR A 7 -56.21 12.84 11.23
CA THR A 7 -54.85 12.45 11.62
C THR A 7 -53.95 13.69 11.66
N LEU A 8 -53.48 13.98 12.87
CA LEU A 8 -52.60 15.09 13.21
C LEU A 8 -51.18 14.81 12.67
N PHE A 9 -50.74 15.56 11.66
CA PHE A 9 -49.35 15.51 11.18
C PHE A 9 -48.44 16.30 12.15
N PHE A 10 -47.72 15.58 13.02
CA PHE A 10 -46.59 16.16 13.75
C PHE A 10 -45.41 16.34 12.78
N ALA A 11 -45.22 17.57 12.31
CA ALA A 11 -44.00 17.97 11.60
C ALA A 11 -42.86 18.11 12.60
N THR A 12 -42.12 17.02 12.85
CA THR A 12 -40.83 17.11 13.55
C THR A 12 -39.80 17.71 12.59
N VAL A 13 -39.47 18.99 12.82
CA VAL A 13 -38.33 19.67 12.21
C VAL A 13 -37.06 18.97 12.73
N GLY A 14 -36.59 17.97 11.97
CA GLY A 14 -35.29 17.35 12.20
C GLY A 14 -34.20 18.33 11.81
N VAL A 15 -33.54 18.91 12.81
CA VAL A 15 -32.28 19.63 12.63
C VAL A 15 -31.26 18.61 12.09
N MET A 16 -30.99 18.64 10.79
CA MET A 16 -29.87 17.90 10.21
C MET A 16 -28.57 18.52 10.73
N SER A 17 -28.09 18.04 11.88
CA SER A 17 -26.69 18.19 12.22
C SER A 17 -25.90 17.47 11.13
N ALA A 18 -25.21 18.23 10.27
CA ALA A 18 -24.23 17.70 9.34
C ALA A 18 -23.10 17.07 10.15
N ALA A 19 -23.30 15.81 10.55
CA ALA A 19 -22.27 14.98 11.13
C ALA A 19 -21.21 14.83 10.04
N THR A 20 -20.03 15.42 10.27
CA THR A 20 -18.84 15.16 9.47
C THR A 20 -18.43 13.71 9.71
N THR A 21 -19.10 12.76 9.03
CA THR A 21 -18.74 11.35 9.07
C THR A 21 -17.33 11.24 8.51
N LYS A 22 -16.35 11.08 9.40
CA LYS A 22 -14.98 10.73 9.02
C LYS A 22 -15.09 9.50 8.11
N LYS A 23 -14.72 9.67 6.83
CA LYS A 23 -14.81 8.59 5.82
C LYS A 23 -14.19 7.33 6.41
N PRO A 24 -14.89 6.17 6.39
CA PRO A 24 -14.35 4.93 6.92
C PRO A 24 -12.97 4.67 6.34
N VAL A 25 -11.99 4.38 7.21
CA VAL A 25 -10.62 4.07 6.77
C VAL A 25 -10.68 2.81 5.92
N PRO A 26 -10.27 2.86 4.64
CA PRO A 26 -10.37 1.69 3.77
C PRO A 26 -9.44 0.58 4.27
N ALA A 27 -9.79 -0.68 4.03
CA ALA A 27 -8.97 -1.83 4.44
C ALA A 27 -7.52 -1.73 3.91
N CYS A 28 -7.35 -1.19 2.71
CA CYS A 28 -6.06 -0.95 2.07
C CYS A 28 -5.21 0.18 2.72
N ALA A 29 -5.73 0.89 3.72
CA ALA A 29 -4.91 1.83 4.51
C ALA A 29 -4.20 1.13 5.69
N LYS A 30 -4.56 -0.13 5.97
CA LYS A 30 -4.19 -0.85 7.21
C LYS A 30 -2.88 -1.63 7.11
N CYS A 31 -2.28 -1.81 5.93
CA CYS A 31 -0.97 -2.47 5.86
C CYS A 31 0.06 -1.73 6.75
N LEU A 32 0.81 -2.50 7.53
CA LEU A 32 1.94 -1.97 8.27
C LEU A 32 3.16 -1.93 7.34
N PRO A 33 3.93 -0.84 7.29
CA PRO A 33 5.14 -0.80 6.45
C PRO A 33 6.13 -1.94 6.75
N ARG A 34 6.11 -2.46 7.98
CA ARG A 34 6.92 -3.60 8.42
C ARG A 34 6.44 -4.97 7.91
N THR A 35 5.24 -5.09 7.33
CA THR A 35 4.74 -6.39 6.81
C THR A 35 5.28 -6.75 5.42
N ALA A 36 5.85 -5.80 4.69
CA ALA A 36 6.71 -6.17 3.57
C ALA A 36 8.01 -6.76 4.16
N VAL A 37 8.25 -8.06 4.00
CA VAL A 37 9.44 -8.70 4.57
C VAL A 37 10.66 -8.23 3.79
N LEU A 38 11.33 -7.20 4.29
CA LEU A 38 12.61 -6.73 3.77
C LEU A 38 13.67 -7.72 4.27
N MET A 39 14.20 -8.53 3.35
CA MET A 39 15.18 -9.54 3.72
C MET A 39 16.48 -8.88 4.18
N ALA A 40 17.08 -9.41 5.24
CA ALA A 40 18.42 -9.00 5.63
C ALA A 40 19.42 -9.36 4.53
N ALA A 41 20.51 -8.59 4.43
CA ALA A 41 21.67 -9.00 3.66
C ALA A 41 22.20 -10.32 4.24
N SER A 42 22.53 -11.28 3.38
CA SER A 42 22.92 -12.64 3.77
C SER A 42 24.34 -13.02 3.33
N GLY A 43 25.07 -12.10 2.71
CA GLY A 43 26.46 -12.28 2.30
C GLY A 43 26.92 -11.26 1.26
N PRO A 44 28.13 -11.43 0.71
CA PRO A 44 28.64 -10.62 -0.40
C PRO A 44 27.62 -10.56 -1.56
N GLY A 45 27.53 -9.39 -2.21
CA GLY A 45 26.58 -9.18 -3.30
C GLY A 45 25.12 -8.98 -2.88
N THR A 46 24.83 -8.88 -1.56
CA THR A 46 23.48 -8.56 -1.06
C THR A 46 23.47 -7.32 -0.19
N VAL A 47 22.40 -6.54 -0.28
CA VAL A 47 22.20 -5.33 0.54
C VAL A 47 20.82 -5.38 1.19
N LYS A 48 20.68 -4.81 2.38
CA LYS A 48 19.37 -4.73 3.04
C LYS A 48 18.46 -3.74 2.28
N PRO A 49 17.25 -4.13 1.86
CA PRO A 49 16.28 -3.20 1.32
C PRO A 49 15.87 -2.18 2.38
N THR A 50 15.55 -0.97 1.93
CA THR A 50 14.92 0.05 2.77
C THR A 50 13.51 0.32 2.28
N ASN A 51 12.64 0.85 3.16
CA ASN A 51 11.32 1.31 2.76
C ASN A 51 11.08 2.76 3.17
N LYS A 52 10.28 3.45 2.37
CA LYS A 52 9.81 4.81 2.64
C LYS A 52 8.31 4.85 2.43
N VAL A 53 7.56 5.29 3.44
CA VAL A 53 6.12 5.56 3.28
C VAL A 53 5.96 6.76 2.35
N VAL A 54 5.05 6.64 1.38
CA VAL A 54 4.73 7.71 0.42
C VAL A 54 3.24 8.01 0.49
N ALA A 55 2.81 9.09 -0.19
CA ALA A 55 1.42 9.50 -0.20
C ALA A 55 0.49 8.34 -0.60
N ASN A 56 -0.67 8.24 0.04
CA ASN A 56 -1.66 7.23 -0.30
C ASN A 56 -2.19 7.43 -1.74
N THR A 57 -2.88 6.42 -2.28
CA THR A 57 -3.66 6.59 -3.52
C THR A 57 -4.85 7.52 -3.29
N ALA A 58 -5.49 8.00 -4.35
CA ALA A 58 -6.73 8.79 -4.26
C ALA A 58 -7.86 8.02 -3.55
N ALA A 59 -7.88 6.69 -3.66
CA ALA A 59 -8.80 5.81 -2.92
C ALA A 59 -8.46 5.66 -1.43
N GLY A 60 -7.33 6.24 -0.97
CA GLY A 60 -6.87 6.16 0.41
C GLY A 60 -6.01 4.93 0.72
N CYS A 61 -5.57 4.17 -0.28
CA CYS A 61 -4.73 2.99 -0.06
C CYS A 61 -3.29 3.36 0.22
N LYS A 62 -2.68 2.67 1.19
CA LYS A 62 -1.31 2.94 1.61
C LYS A 62 -0.32 2.55 0.53
N ARG A 63 0.73 3.36 0.36
CA ARG A 63 1.84 3.08 -0.54
C ARG A 63 3.17 3.17 0.18
N ILE A 64 4.11 2.33 -0.22
CA ILE A 64 5.50 2.40 0.20
C ILE A 64 6.41 2.29 -1.02
N ASN A 65 7.52 2.99 -1.01
CA ASN A 65 8.63 2.72 -1.90
C ASN A 65 9.57 1.75 -1.19
N VAL A 66 9.87 0.63 -1.82
CA VAL A 66 10.99 -0.24 -1.43
C VAL A 66 12.18 0.12 -2.30
N ILE A 67 13.35 0.23 -1.70
CA ILE A 67 14.55 0.80 -2.33
C ILE A 67 15.72 -0.16 -2.09
N CYS A 68 16.38 -0.54 -3.18
CA CYS A 68 17.67 -1.22 -3.19
C CYS A 68 18.74 -0.22 -3.66
N THR A 69 19.77 -0.02 -2.86
CA THR A 69 20.87 0.90 -3.20
C THR A 69 22.17 0.12 -3.27
N ALA A 70 22.86 0.19 -4.40
CA ALA A 70 24.18 -0.39 -4.57
C ALA A 70 25.16 0.32 -3.60
N PRO A 71 25.95 -0.42 -2.80
CA PRO A 71 26.92 0.19 -1.91
C PRO A 71 28.05 0.88 -2.69
N ALA A 72 28.88 1.66 -1.98
CA ALA A 72 30.09 2.24 -2.56
C ALA A 72 30.98 1.12 -3.14
N GLY A 73 31.52 1.34 -4.34
CA GLY A 73 32.33 0.35 -5.07
C GLY A 73 31.53 -0.62 -5.95
N ALA A 74 30.24 -0.85 -5.69
CA ALA A 74 29.38 -1.64 -6.58
C ALA A 74 28.90 -0.80 -7.77
N THR A 75 28.65 -1.41 -8.91
CA THR A 75 28.16 -0.75 -10.13
C THR A 75 26.64 -0.66 -10.22
N LYS A 76 25.93 -1.74 -9.86
CA LYS A 76 24.46 -1.84 -10.00
C LYS A 76 23.85 -2.59 -8.83
N ALA A 77 22.62 -2.24 -8.49
CA ALA A 77 21.73 -3.03 -7.66
C ALA A 77 20.60 -3.60 -8.51
N SER A 78 20.05 -4.72 -8.05
CA SER A 78 18.83 -5.33 -8.56
C SER A 78 17.91 -5.67 -7.39
N MET A 79 16.61 -5.75 -7.69
CA MET A 79 15.58 -6.10 -6.71
C MET A 79 14.95 -7.43 -7.13
N GLU A 80 14.57 -8.24 -6.15
CA GLU A 80 13.85 -9.49 -6.37
C GLU A 80 12.70 -9.62 -5.38
N PHE A 81 11.51 -9.94 -5.88
CA PHE A 81 10.33 -10.23 -5.09
C PHE A 81 10.16 -11.73 -4.88
N ASN A 82 9.85 -12.11 -3.64
CA ASN A 82 9.52 -13.48 -3.25
C ASN A 82 10.59 -14.53 -3.62
N ARG A 83 11.85 -14.11 -3.77
CA ARG A 83 12.96 -14.96 -4.25
C ARG A 83 12.70 -15.65 -5.59
N ARG A 84 11.89 -15.04 -6.45
CA ARG A 84 11.40 -15.67 -7.67
C ARG A 84 11.20 -14.71 -8.83
N TYR A 85 10.77 -13.49 -8.55
CA TYR A 85 10.42 -12.53 -9.57
C TYR A 85 11.40 -11.37 -9.55
N GLY A 86 12.11 -11.16 -10.66
CA GLY A 86 12.90 -9.96 -10.85
C GLY A 86 12.04 -8.71 -10.63
N GLY A 87 12.53 -7.78 -9.83
CA GLY A 87 11.94 -6.49 -9.60
C GLY A 87 12.07 -5.56 -10.81
N PRO A 88 11.72 -4.27 -10.68
CA PRO A 88 11.96 -3.29 -11.73
C PRO A 88 13.45 -3.16 -12.08
N TYR A 89 13.72 -2.43 -13.17
CA TYR A 89 15.03 -2.16 -13.79
C TYR A 89 16.22 -2.05 -12.82
N GLU A 90 17.38 -2.54 -13.26
CA GLU A 90 18.65 -2.44 -12.53
C GLU A 90 19.25 -1.04 -12.60
N GLY A 91 19.97 -0.65 -11.56
CA GLY A 91 20.68 0.63 -11.50
C GLY A 91 21.35 0.84 -10.15
N LYS A 92 22.04 1.96 -9.98
CA LYS A 92 22.65 2.31 -8.68
C LYS A 92 21.63 2.37 -7.54
N VAL A 93 20.41 2.80 -7.86
CA VAL A 93 19.27 2.83 -6.96
C VAL A 93 18.08 2.25 -7.71
N VAL A 94 17.49 1.19 -7.19
CA VAL A 94 16.28 0.55 -7.74
C VAL A 94 15.13 0.80 -6.77
N THR A 95 14.02 1.34 -7.28
CA THR A 95 12.84 1.64 -6.47
C THR A 95 11.61 0.94 -7.03
N ALA A 96 10.85 0.30 -6.14
CA ALA A 96 9.54 -0.27 -6.45
C ALA A 96 8.47 0.32 -5.53
N THR A 97 7.37 0.79 -6.12
CA THR A 97 6.20 1.26 -5.36
C THR A 97 5.27 0.09 -5.09
N LEU A 98 5.10 -0.26 -3.82
CA LEU A 98 4.11 -1.23 -3.38
C LEU A 98 2.85 -0.51 -2.92
N THR A 99 1.69 -1.02 -3.33
CA THR A 99 0.37 -0.54 -2.89
C THR A 99 -0.30 -1.61 -2.05
N CYS A 100 -0.81 -1.24 -0.89
CA CYS A 100 -1.60 -2.11 -0.04
C CYS A 100 -2.97 -2.37 -0.68
N ASP A 101 -3.44 -3.61 -0.67
CA ASP A 101 -4.74 -3.99 -1.19
C ASP A 101 -5.82 -4.14 -0.10
N ALA A 102 -7.05 -4.44 -0.51
CA ALA A 102 -8.16 -4.66 0.42
C ALA A 102 -7.99 -5.91 1.31
N GLN A 103 -7.14 -6.86 0.90
CA GLN A 103 -6.76 -8.05 1.67
C GLN A 103 -5.57 -7.78 2.62
N GLN A 104 -5.12 -6.52 2.71
CA GLN A 104 -3.96 -6.10 3.51
C GLN A 104 -2.64 -6.73 3.07
N LYS A 105 -2.51 -7.00 1.77
CA LYS A 105 -1.28 -7.50 1.14
C LYS A 105 -0.62 -6.39 0.33
N TRP A 106 0.71 -6.42 0.27
CA TRP A 106 1.48 -5.51 -0.57
C TRP A 106 1.47 -6.01 -2.02
N ARG A 107 1.13 -5.12 -2.95
CA ARG A 107 1.11 -5.40 -4.39
C ARG A 107 2.14 -4.56 -5.11
N TYR A 108 2.93 -5.20 -5.97
CA TYR A 108 3.66 -4.54 -7.03
C TYR A 108 2.89 -4.72 -8.33
N SER A 109 2.69 -3.63 -9.07
CA SER A 109 2.03 -3.66 -10.38
C SER A 109 2.95 -3.09 -11.44
N LYS A 110 3.13 -3.80 -12.55
CA LYS A 110 3.92 -3.36 -13.71
C LYS A 110 3.30 -3.96 -14.97
N ASP A 111 3.07 -3.12 -15.99
CA ASP A 111 2.59 -3.55 -17.31
C ASP A 111 1.35 -4.46 -17.26
N GLY A 112 0.40 -4.16 -16.35
CA GLY A 112 -0.82 -4.95 -16.12
C GLY A 112 -0.63 -6.22 -15.28
N ALA A 113 0.61 -6.67 -15.06
CA ALA A 113 0.91 -7.78 -14.15
C ALA A 113 0.89 -7.31 -12.69
N ILE A 114 0.44 -8.19 -11.79
CA ILE A 114 0.36 -7.96 -10.34
C ILE A 114 1.13 -9.05 -9.61
N ILE A 115 2.05 -8.65 -8.73
CA ILE A 115 2.78 -9.53 -7.83
C ILE A 115 2.36 -9.20 -6.40
N ILE A 116 1.90 -10.22 -5.66
CA ILE A 116 1.75 -10.12 -4.20
C ILE A 116 3.14 -10.25 -3.59
N VAL A 117 3.62 -9.20 -2.94
CA VAL A 117 4.97 -9.13 -2.38
C VAL A 117 4.94 -9.56 -0.92
N ASN A 118 5.49 -10.75 -0.67
CA ASN A 118 5.72 -11.29 0.67
C ASN A 118 7.13 -10.99 1.14
N SER A 119 8.12 -11.02 0.25
CA SER A 119 9.50 -10.66 0.57
C SER A 119 10.18 -9.84 -0.53
N VAL A 120 11.15 -9.02 -0.14
CA VAL A 120 12.03 -8.28 -1.05
C VAL A 120 13.47 -8.57 -0.71
N ASN A 121 14.25 -8.96 -1.72
CA ASN A 121 15.69 -9.15 -1.67
C ASN A 121 16.35 -8.10 -2.57
N CYS A 122 17.53 -7.62 -2.18
CA CYS A 122 18.33 -6.69 -2.99
C CYS A 122 19.72 -7.28 -3.20
N MET A 123 20.12 -7.36 -4.46
CA MET A 123 21.44 -7.83 -4.87
C MET A 123 22.22 -6.69 -5.51
N TYR A 124 23.54 -6.82 -5.60
CA TYR A 124 24.38 -5.87 -6.31
C TYR A 124 25.58 -6.55 -6.96
N VAL A 125 26.13 -5.89 -7.99
CA VAL A 125 27.38 -6.22 -8.68
C VAL A 125 28.28 -5.01 -8.72
#